data_AF-A0A942JTJ2-F1
#
_entry.id   AF-A0A942JTJ2-F1
#
_cell.length_a   1.000
_cell.length_b   1.000
_cell.length_c   1.000
_cell.angle_alpha   90.00
_cell.angle_beta   90.00
_cell.angle_gamma   90.00
#
_symmetry.space_group_name_H-M   'P 1'
#
loop_
_entity.id
_entity.type
_entity.pdbx_description
1 polymer ?
#
loop_
_entity_poly.entity_id
_entity_poly.type
_entity_poly.pdbx_seq_one_letter_code
_entity_poly.pdbx_strand_id
1 'polypeptide(L)'
;MRRVAEAAGRGMRAVVAYARRYWRAALLLVVFSVLVLGPGYTANQPSFYERFEGLGAYQATWANSTHANVPCQSCHVDPGPVAQSIYAVRMVGEAYLALLPALREPATLSTPPTAACNGCHVDLRSVSPAGDLLIPHTAHVDALGVDCIVCHVGELVHNADPAISTTPRMATCLTCHDGVTADEACDACHTEKGIPANHQEPTFIVDHAERQSEIDCQTCHAWREDWCRECHERRPRSHGTGTNPSEWRAAHRDIVAARSPRNCEVCHEDSFCIECHGELPPGNYDPAVEFVR
;
A
#
# COMPACT_ATOMS: atom_id res chain seq x y z
N MET A 1 16.06 80.60 19.50
CA MET A 1 16.10 80.04 18.11
C MET A 1 17.16 78.95 17.92
N ARG A 2 18.43 79.15 18.32
CA ARG A 2 19.53 78.16 18.14
C ARG A 2 19.27 76.77 18.75
N ARG A 3 18.72 76.70 19.98
CA ARG A 3 18.37 75.43 20.66
C ARG A 3 17.26 74.63 19.96
N VAL A 4 16.33 75.33 19.28
CA VAL A 4 15.22 74.70 18.54
C VAL A 4 15.73 74.08 17.24
N ALA A 5 16.64 74.77 16.54
CA ALA A 5 17.30 74.25 15.33
C ALA A 5 18.21 73.03 15.63
N GLU A 6 18.92 73.04 16.77
CA GLU A 6 19.74 71.90 17.21
C GLU A 6 18.88 70.68 17.60
N ALA A 7 17.73 70.89 18.25
CA ALA A 7 16.79 69.82 18.56
C ALA A 7 16.16 69.21 17.29
N ALA A 8 15.77 70.04 16.32
CA ALA A 8 15.28 69.59 15.02
C ALA A 8 16.34 68.81 14.21
N GLY A 9 17.60 69.27 14.24
CA GLY A 9 18.73 68.57 13.59
C GLY A 9 19.06 67.22 14.24
N ARG A 10 18.91 67.09 15.56
CA ARG A 10 19.05 65.80 16.27
C ARG A 10 17.90 64.84 15.94
N GLY A 11 16.67 65.33 15.89
CA GLY A 11 15.50 64.54 15.48
C GLY A 11 15.61 64.02 14.05
N MET A 12 16.03 64.87 13.10
CA MET A 12 16.22 64.48 11.70
C MET A 12 17.35 63.45 11.51
N ARG A 13 18.46 63.58 12.24
CA ARG A 13 19.53 62.57 12.25
C ARG A 13 19.08 61.23 12.84
N ALA A 14 18.24 61.24 13.88
CA ALA A 14 17.66 60.03 14.47
C ALA A 14 16.70 59.33 13.49
N VAL A 15 15.84 60.09 12.78
CA VAL A 15 14.93 59.55 11.75
C VAL A 15 15.71 58.94 10.58
N VAL A 16 16.76 59.60 10.09
CA VAL A 16 17.61 59.07 9.01
C VAL A 16 18.39 57.82 9.47
N ALA A 17 18.89 57.79 10.70
CA ALA A 17 19.56 56.62 11.26
C ALA A 17 18.62 55.44 11.44
N TYR A 18 17.38 55.70 11.91
CA TYR A 18 16.32 54.71 12.00
C TYR A 18 15.97 54.18 10.61
N ALA A 19 15.66 55.05 9.64
CA ALA A 19 15.39 54.67 8.25
C ALA A 19 16.52 53.81 7.64
N ARG A 20 17.79 54.18 7.84
CA ARG A 20 18.94 53.37 7.39
C ARG A 20 19.00 52.00 8.07
N ARG A 21 18.62 51.89 9.34
CA ARG A 21 18.53 50.61 10.06
C ARG A 21 17.42 49.73 9.47
N TYR A 22 16.25 50.29 9.17
CA TYR A 22 15.16 49.54 8.51
C TYR A 22 15.56 49.10 7.10
N TRP A 23 16.17 49.98 6.30
CA TRP A 23 16.64 49.63 4.96
C TRP A 23 17.71 48.53 4.98
N ARG A 24 18.64 48.57 5.94
CA ARG A 24 19.63 47.51 6.13
C ARG A 24 18.98 46.19 6.54
N ALA A 25 18.04 46.21 7.48
CA ALA A 25 17.31 45.02 7.90
C ALA A 25 16.48 44.43 6.74
N ALA A 26 15.78 45.28 5.98
CA ALA A 26 15.04 44.87 4.79
C ALA A 26 15.96 44.27 3.72
N LEU A 27 17.11 44.88 3.46
CA LEU A 27 18.10 44.35 2.53
C LEU A 27 18.63 42.98 2.99
N LEU A 28 18.98 42.84 4.27
CA LEU A 28 19.46 41.57 4.83
C LEU A 28 18.38 40.49 4.73
N LEU A 29 17.12 40.82 4.99
CA LEU A 29 16.00 39.90 4.82
C LEU A 29 15.83 39.49 3.35
N VAL A 30 15.91 40.44 2.40
CA VAL A 30 15.86 40.12 0.97
C VAL A 30 17.02 39.22 0.56
N VAL A 31 18.24 39.52 1.00
CA VAL A 31 19.43 38.70 0.72
C VAL A 31 19.27 37.30 1.32
N PHE A 32 18.81 37.19 2.57
CA PHE A 32 18.55 35.90 3.21
C PHE A 32 17.46 35.11 2.47
N SER A 33 16.37 35.76 2.07
CA SER A 33 15.31 35.11 1.31
C SER A 33 15.80 34.63 -0.06
N VAL A 34 16.61 35.41 -0.76
CA VAL A 34 17.11 35.07 -2.11
C VAL A 34 18.21 34.01 -2.06
N LEU A 35 19.08 34.02 -1.04
CA LEU A 35 20.21 33.09 -0.96
C LEU A 35 19.90 31.83 -0.14
N VAL A 36 18.96 31.87 0.80
CA VAL A 36 18.69 30.70 1.66
C VAL A 36 17.31 30.13 1.37
N LEU A 37 16.26 30.94 1.55
CA LEU A 37 14.89 30.44 1.45
C LEU A 37 14.52 30.04 0.02
N GLY A 38 14.89 30.83 -0.99
CA GLY A 38 14.62 30.54 -2.39
C GLY A 38 15.26 29.24 -2.86
N PRO A 39 16.59 29.09 -2.79
CA PRO A 39 17.28 27.86 -3.17
C PRO A 39 16.81 26.65 -2.36
N GLY A 40 16.62 26.81 -1.05
CA GLY A 40 16.06 25.77 -0.19
C GLY A 40 14.66 25.33 -0.62
N TYR A 41 13.78 26.28 -0.94
CA TYR A 41 12.44 25.96 -1.43
C TYR A 41 12.48 25.20 -2.75
N THR A 42 13.29 25.67 -3.71
CA THR A 42 13.42 25.02 -5.03
C THR A 42 14.00 23.63 -4.92
N ALA A 43 14.99 23.42 -4.06
CA ALA A 43 15.64 22.12 -3.88
C ALA A 43 14.74 21.11 -3.14
N ASN A 44 13.76 21.59 -2.39
CA ASN A 44 12.73 20.75 -1.76
C ASN A 44 11.56 20.40 -2.69
N GLN A 45 11.54 20.88 -3.93
CA GLN A 45 10.49 20.50 -4.89
C GLN A 45 10.85 19.17 -5.58
N PRO A 46 9.86 18.30 -5.89
CA PRO A 46 10.09 17.08 -6.65
C PRO A 46 10.82 17.32 -7.99
N SER A 47 10.54 18.44 -8.67
CA SER A 47 11.19 18.83 -9.92
C SER A 47 12.69 19.15 -9.79
N PHE A 48 13.20 19.35 -8.57
CA PHE A 48 14.64 19.46 -8.34
C PHE A 48 15.36 18.20 -8.78
N TYR A 49 14.74 17.03 -8.57
CA TYR A 49 15.35 15.72 -8.78
C TYR A 49 15.39 15.28 -10.26
N GLU A 50 14.55 15.87 -11.13
CA GLU A 50 14.48 15.57 -12.57
C GLU A 50 15.82 15.73 -13.30
N ARG A 51 16.72 16.57 -12.75
CA ARG A 51 18.03 16.85 -13.34
C ARG A 51 19.06 15.73 -13.13
N PHE A 52 18.82 14.82 -12.20
CA PHE A 52 19.74 13.73 -11.88
C PHE A 52 19.27 12.47 -12.58
N GLU A 53 20.18 11.76 -13.24
CA GLU A 53 19.84 10.61 -14.09
C GLU A 53 19.15 9.48 -13.31
N GLY A 54 19.67 9.09 -12.14
CA GLY A 54 19.10 8.03 -11.32
C GLY A 54 17.81 8.45 -10.63
N LEU A 55 17.75 9.67 -10.08
CA LEU A 55 16.54 10.16 -9.39
C LEU A 55 15.43 10.62 -10.35
N GLY A 56 15.74 10.98 -11.59
CA GLY A 56 14.77 11.39 -12.60
C GLY A 56 13.80 10.27 -12.98
N ALA A 57 14.26 9.03 -13.05
CA ALA A 57 13.39 7.87 -13.31
C ALA A 57 12.38 7.63 -12.18
N TYR A 58 12.81 7.78 -10.92
CA TYR A 58 11.95 7.67 -9.75
C TYR A 58 10.94 8.83 -9.67
N GLN A 59 11.34 10.03 -10.11
CA GLN A 59 10.42 11.17 -10.20
C GLN A 59 9.32 10.91 -11.23
N ALA A 60 9.65 10.36 -12.41
CA ALA A 60 8.68 10.11 -13.46
C ALA A 60 7.61 9.08 -13.05
N THR A 61 8.02 8.01 -12.36
CA THR A 61 7.10 7.01 -11.80
C THR A 61 6.24 7.58 -10.67
N TRP A 62 6.85 8.37 -9.77
CA TRP A 62 6.13 9.08 -8.71
C TRP A 62 5.07 10.04 -9.27
N ALA A 63 5.40 10.80 -10.31
CA ALA A 63 4.51 11.78 -10.94
C ALA A 63 3.26 11.14 -11.56
N ASN A 64 3.33 9.85 -11.91
CA ASN A 64 2.22 9.06 -12.44
C ASN A 64 1.48 8.25 -11.37
N SER A 65 1.94 8.28 -10.12
CA SER A 65 1.35 7.53 -9.01
C SER A 65 0.19 8.29 -8.35
N THR A 66 -0.59 7.58 -7.52
CA THR A 66 -1.59 8.19 -6.63
C THR A 66 -0.99 9.14 -5.59
N HIS A 67 0.34 9.11 -5.41
CA HIS A 67 1.09 9.91 -4.46
C HIS A 67 1.82 11.11 -5.11
N ALA A 68 1.50 11.46 -6.36
CA ALA A 68 2.13 12.58 -7.10
C ALA A 68 2.00 13.98 -6.43
N ASN A 69 1.23 14.10 -5.35
CA ASN A 69 1.13 15.32 -4.55
C ASN A 69 1.86 15.24 -3.19
N VAL A 70 2.54 14.13 -2.92
CA VAL A 70 3.30 13.89 -1.68
C VAL A 70 4.78 14.20 -1.95
N PRO A 71 5.39 15.18 -1.25
CA PRO A 71 6.80 15.49 -1.40
C PRO A 71 7.71 14.29 -1.07
N CYS A 72 8.84 14.16 -1.78
CA CYS A 72 9.77 13.03 -1.63
C CYS A 72 10.20 12.82 -0.16
N GLN A 73 10.47 13.89 0.58
CA GLN A 73 10.92 13.81 1.96
C GLN A 73 9.86 13.32 2.94
N SER A 74 8.58 13.42 2.59
CA SER A 74 7.50 12.90 3.44
C SER A 74 7.55 11.38 3.53
N CYS A 75 8.18 10.72 2.54
CA CYS A 75 8.40 9.28 2.53
C CYS A 75 9.84 8.93 2.90
N HIS A 76 10.82 9.61 2.30
CA HIS A 76 12.23 9.20 2.34
C HIS A 76 13.06 9.82 3.47
N VAL A 77 12.44 10.68 4.30
CA VAL A 77 13.06 11.29 5.48
C VAL A 77 12.16 11.01 6.67
N ASP A 78 12.77 10.69 7.82
CA ASP A 78 12.05 10.49 9.07
C ASP A 78 11.05 11.63 9.33
N PRO A 79 9.78 11.33 9.67
CA PRO A 79 8.74 12.35 9.80
C PRO A 79 8.93 13.26 11.03
N GLY A 80 9.88 12.94 11.93
CA GLY A 80 10.21 13.73 13.10
C GLY A 80 10.69 15.14 12.74
N PRO A 81 10.31 16.17 13.53
CA PRO A 81 10.57 17.57 13.19
C PRO A 81 12.07 17.90 13.12
N VAL A 82 12.90 17.18 13.88
CA VAL A 82 14.36 17.35 13.86
C VAL A 82 14.93 16.87 12.52
N ALA A 83 14.55 15.68 12.06
CA ALA A 83 15.02 15.11 10.81
C ALA A 83 14.57 15.96 9.60
N GLN A 84 13.30 16.38 9.59
CA GLN A 84 12.75 17.27 8.57
C GLN A 84 13.48 18.62 8.52
N SER A 85 13.83 19.20 9.68
CA SER A 85 14.59 20.45 9.75
C SER A 85 16.03 20.28 9.25
N ILE A 86 16.69 19.19 9.62
CA ILE A 86 18.05 18.85 9.14
C ILE A 86 18.04 18.68 7.63
N TYR A 87 17.04 17.96 7.10
CA TYR A 87 16.86 17.78 5.66
C TYR A 87 16.68 19.14 4.95
N ALA A 88 15.79 20.01 5.44
CA ALA A 88 15.58 21.33 4.83
C ALA A 88 16.88 22.16 4.75
N VAL A 89 17.71 22.13 5.80
CA VAL A 89 19.02 22.81 5.80
C VAL A 89 20.00 22.16 4.81
N ARG A 90 20.05 20.83 4.74
CA ARG A 90 20.88 20.11 3.78
C ARG A 90 20.51 20.44 2.33
N MET A 91 19.21 20.56 2.04
CA MET A 91 18.74 20.88 0.69
C MET A 91 19.13 22.29 0.23
N VAL A 92 19.34 23.26 1.14
CA VAL A 92 19.97 24.54 0.77
C VAL A 92 21.37 24.31 0.21
N GLY A 93 22.16 23.45 0.84
CA GLY A 93 23.49 23.07 0.37
C GLY A 93 23.44 22.36 -0.98
N GLU A 94 22.55 21.38 -1.13
CA GLU A 94 22.36 20.65 -2.40
C GLU A 94 21.90 21.58 -3.54
N ALA A 95 21.10 22.61 -3.24
CA ALA A 95 20.72 23.64 -4.22
C ALA A 95 21.93 24.34 -4.84
N TYR A 96 22.94 24.65 -4.02
CA TYR A 96 24.17 25.28 -4.46
C TYR A 96 25.13 24.30 -5.14
N LEU A 97 25.24 23.09 -4.63
CA LEU A 97 26.07 22.04 -5.24
C LEU A 97 25.54 21.68 -6.63
N ALA A 98 24.23 21.69 -6.84
CA ALA A 98 23.62 21.43 -8.14
C ALA A 98 23.92 22.49 -9.22
N LEU A 99 24.56 23.62 -8.89
CA LEU A 99 25.06 24.59 -9.88
C LEU A 99 26.39 24.15 -10.52
N LEU A 100 27.02 23.10 -9.99
CA LEU A 100 28.31 22.61 -10.46
C LEU A 100 28.08 21.39 -11.38
N PRO A 101 28.56 21.41 -12.64
CA PRO A 101 28.15 20.48 -13.71
C PRO A 101 28.65 19.03 -13.57
N ALA A 102 29.22 18.64 -12.44
CA ALA A 102 29.83 17.32 -12.25
C ALA A 102 29.54 16.71 -10.87
N LEU A 103 28.54 17.21 -10.14
CA LEU A 103 28.28 16.71 -8.80
C LEU A 103 27.20 15.64 -8.79
N ARG A 104 27.60 14.56 -8.12
CA ARG A 104 26.84 13.43 -7.57
C ARG A 104 25.35 13.70 -7.35
N GLU A 105 24.60 12.62 -7.32
CA GLU A 105 23.25 12.65 -6.79
C GLU A 105 23.24 13.04 -5.30
N PRO A 106 22.22 13.79 -4.86
CA PRO A 106 22.04 14.12 -3.45
C PRO A 106 21.72 12.85 -2.64
N ALA A 107 22.62 12.49 -1.70
CA ALA A 107 22.39 11.39 -0.77
C ALA A 107 21.57 11.86 0.45
N THR A 108 20.42 12.48 0.19
CA THR A 108 19.52 13.07 1.21
C THR A 108 18.25 12.26 1.43
N LEU A 109 17.94 11.35 0.51
CA LEU A 109 16.79 10.45 0.58
C LEU A 109 17.26 9.05 0.99
N SER A 110 16.45 8.37 1.81
CA SER A 110 16.70 7.01 2.30
C SER A 110 15.48 6.13 2.07
N THR A 111 15.60 4.82 2.30
CA THR A 111 14.45 3.91 2.26
C THR A 111 13.36 4.38 3.24
N PRO A 112 12.10 4.51 2.79
CA PRO A 112 11.02 4.99 3.64
C PRO A 112 10.80 4.11 4.88
N PRO A 113 10.78 4.69 6.10
CA PRO A 113 10.42 3.94 7.30
C PRO A 113 8.91 3.73 7.39
N THR A 114 8.47 2.70 8.12
CA THR A 114 7.05 2.47 8.44
C THR A 114 6.35 3.71 9.02
N ALA A 115 7.06 4.50 9.83
CA ALA A 115 6.53 5.74 10.40
C ALA A 115 6.10 6.78 9.35
N ALA A 116 6.74 6.81 8.18
CA ALA A 116 6.36 7.72 7.10
C ALA A 116 5.01 7.32 6.48
N CYS A 117 4.78 6.01 6.30
CA CYS A 117 3.50 5.47 5.85
C CYS A 117 2.40 5.74 6.89
N ASN A 118 2.71 5.50 8.17
CA ASN A 118 1.78 5.67 9.28
C ASN A 118 1.36 7.11 9.56
N GLY A 119 2.06 8.10 8.99
CA GLY A 119 1.63 9.49 9.01
C GLY A 119 0.27 9.71 8.31
N CYS A 120 -0.09 8.83 7.38
CA CYS A 120 -1.36 8.89 6.64
C CYS A 120 -2.15 7.56 6.71
N HIS A 121 -1.47 6.41 6.71
CA HIS A 121 -2.07 5.08 6.73
C HIS A 121 -1.99 4.45 8.12
N VAL A 122 -3.08 4.46 8.88
CA VAL A 122 -3.11 3.96 10.26
C VAL A 122 -3.87 2.65 10.44
N ASP A 123 -4.60 2.20 9.42
CA ASP A 123 -5.46 1.02 9.51
C ASP A 123 -4.72 -0.23 9.03
N LEU A 124 -4.13 -0.97 9.98
CA LEU A 124 -3.61 -2.31 9.75
C LEU A 124 -4.77 -3.31 9.78
N ARG A 125 -5.29 -3.62 8.59
CA ARG A 125 -6.36 -4.63 8.43
C ARG A 125 -5.90 -6.01 8.91
N SER A 126 -6.81 -6.76 9.53
CA SER A 126 -6.58 -8.14 9.96
C SER A 126 -6.74 -9.17 8.84
N VAL A 127 -7.37 -8.80 7.73
CA VAL A 127 -7.63 -9.67 6.57
C VAL A 127 -7.41 -8.91 5.25
N SER A 128 -7.06 -9.62 4.18
CA SER A 128 -6.92 -9.01 2.85
C SER A 128 -8.29 -8.64 2.27
N PRO A 129 -8.41 -7.62 1.39
CA PRO A 129 -9.70 -7.07 0.96
C PRO A 129 -10.48 -7.96 -0.01
N ALA A 130 -9.87 -9.01 -0.56
CA ALA A 130 -10.52 -9.91 -1.51
C ALA A 130 -9.87 -11.29 -1.55
N GLY A 131 -10.72 -12.31 -1.66
CA GLY A 131 -10.33 -13.70 -1.93
C GLY A 131 -10.05 -14.51 -0.69
N ASP A 132 -9.22 -15.54 -0.87
CA ASP A 132 -8.85 -16.54 0.11
C ASP A 132 -7.54 -16.22 0.85
N LEU A 133 -6.95 -15.04 0.60
CA LEU A 133 -5.63 -14.69 1.11
C LEU A 133 -5.70 -14.06 2.51
N LEU A 134 -5.22 -14.79 3.52
CA LEU A 134 -5.12 -14.37 4.92
C LEU A 134 -3.77 -13.71 5.20
N ILE A 135 -3.73 -12.37 5.22
CA ILE A 135 -2.52 -11.61 5.60
C ILE A 135 -2.86 -10.64 6.76
N PRO A 136 -2.60 -11.04 8.01
CA PRO A 136 -2.80 -10.16 9.17
C PRO A 136 -1.69 -9.11 9.24
N HIS A 137 -1.99 -7.85 8.90
CA HIS A 137 -0.96 -6.79 8.86
C HIS A 137 -0.45 -6.45 10.26
N THR A 138 -1.28 -6.56 11.29
CA THR A 138 -0.87 -6.35 12.70
C THR A 138 0.18 -7.37 13.15
N ALA A 139 0.09 -8.63 12.71
CA ALA A 139 1.09 -9.63 13.04
C ALA A 139 2.45 -9.27 12.41
N HIS A 140 2.46 -8.89 11.14
CA HIS A 140 3.69 -8.56 10.42
C HIS A 140 4.28 -7.23 10.87
N VAL A 141 3.47 -6.17 10.93
CA VAL A 141 3.96 -4.81 11.19
C VAL A 141 4.12 -4.53 12.67
N ASP A 142 3.12 -4.82 13.50
CA ASP A 142 3.17 -4.46 14.93
C ASP A 142 3.91 -5.51 15.77
N ALA A 143 3.59 -6.79 15.58
CA ALA A 143 4.14 -7.85 16.42
C ALA A 143 5.56 -8.26 16.00
N LEU A 144 5.84 -8.31 14.69
CA LEU A 144 7.15 -8.69 14.15
C LEU A 144 8.01 -7.49 13.75
N GLY A 145 7.45 -6.28 13.63
CA GLY A 145 8.20 -5.08 13.26
C GLY A 145 8.65 -5.05 11.80
N VAL A 146 7.96 -5.76 10.90
CA VAL A 146 8.28 -5.79 9.47
C VAL A 146 7.91 -4.45 8.84
N ASP A 147 8.87 -3.82 8.15
CA ASP A 147 8.63 -2.54 7.48
C ASP A 147 7.67 -2.68 6.29
N CYS A 148 6.79 -1.70 6.07
CA CYS A 148 5.79 -1.74 4.99
C CYS A 148 6.41 -2.00 3.61
N ILE A 149 7.59 -1.42 3.36
CA ILE A 149 8.29 -1.52 2.08
C ILE A 149 8.90 -2.90 1.82
N VAL A 150 8.96 -3.78 2.82
CA VAL A 150 9.43 -5.16 2.64
C VAL A 150 8.46 -5.92 1.73
N CYS A 151 7.16 -5.73 1.96
CA CYS A 151 6.12 -6.35 1.13
C CYS A 151 5.75 -5.49 -0.08
N HIS A 152 5.73 -4.16 0.07
CA HIS A 152 5.33 -3.22 -0.98
C HIS A 152 6.55 -2.59 -1.70
N VAL A 153 7.55 -3.40 -2.00
CA VAL A 153 8.85 -3.00 -2.59
C VAL A 153 8.74 -2.53 -4.05
N GLY A 154 8.58 -1.21 -4.24
CA GLY A 154 8.62 -0.63 -5.59
C GLY A 154 7.32 -0.78 -6.37
N GLU A 155 6.30 -1.46 -5.83
CA GLU A 155 4.95 -1.52 -6.43
C GLU A 155 4.08 -0.31 -6.10
N LEU A 156 4.49 0.56 -5.17
CA LEU A 156 3.70 1.70 -4.69
C LEU A 156 3.82 2.93 -5.61
N VAL A 157 4.98 3.59 -5.56
CA VAL A 157 5.22 4.90 -6.21
C VAL A 157 6.35 4.88 -7.23
N HIS A 158 7.17 3.82 -7.21
CA HIS A 158 8.33 3.67 -8.08
C HIS A 158 8.16 2.53 -9.09
N ASN A 159 6.91 2.16 -9.35
CA ASN A 159 6.60 1.11 -10.29
C ASN A 159 6.64 1.66 -11.71
N ALA A 160 7.52 1.11 -12.55
CA ALA A 160 7.64 1.50 -13.95
C ALA A 160 6.49 0.95 -14.81
N ASP A 161 5.78 -0.09 -14.34
CA ASP A 161 4.67 -0.70 -15.05
C ASP A 161 3.34 -0.45 -14.31
N PRO A 162 2.49 0.45 -14.82
CA PRO A 162 1.20 0.76 -14.20
C PRO A 162 0.17 -0.39 -14.32
N ALA A 163 0.46 -1.46 -15.06
CA ALA A 163 -0.37 -2.66 -15.10
C ALA A 163 -0.10 -3.63 -13.93
N ILE A 164 1.00 -3.43 -13.19
CA ILE A 164 1.35 -4.26 -12.04
C ILE A 164 0.52 -3.82 -10.82
N SER A 165 -0.21 -4.77 -10.24
CA SER A 165 -1.00 -4.59 -9.01
C SER A 165 -0.14 -4.06 -7.86
N THR A 166 -0.72 -3.22 -7.01
CA THR A 166 -0.11 -2.77 -5.73
C THR A 166 -0.09 -3.89 -4.66
N THR A 167 -0.68 -5.04 -4.98
CA THR A 167 -0.60 -6.26 -4.17
C THR A 167 0.83 -6.85 -4.25
N PRO A 168 1.46 -7.14 -3.10
CA PRO A 168 2.74 -7.84 -3.07
C PRO A 168 2.69 -9.15 -3.85
N ARG A 169 3.79 -9.47 -4.53
CA ARG A 169 3.93 -10.77 -5.20
C ARG A 169 4.05 -11.87 -4.15
N MET A 170 3.48 -13.05 -4.44
CA MET A 170 3.63 -14.22 -3.57
C MET A 170 5.10 -14.57 -3.28
N ALA A 171 5.97 -14.41 -4.28
CA ALA A 171 7.41 -14.62 -4.13
C ALA A 171 8.03 -13.76 -3.01
N THR A 172 7.49 -12.57 -2.74
CA THR A 172 7.92 -11.73 -1.62
C THR A 172 7.60 -12.39 -0.28
N CYS A 173 6.43 -13.02 -0.14
CA CYS A 173 6.02 -13.73 1.07
C CYS A 173 6.98 -14.90 1.37
N LEU A 174 7.34 -15.65 0.33
CA LEU A 174 8.20 -16.84 0.42
C LEU A 174 9.69 -16.51 0.68
N THR A 175 10.06 -15.24 0.76
CA THR A 175 11.38 -14.85 1.28
C THR A 175 11.54 -15.14 2.77
N CYS A 176 10.41 -15.20 3.50
CA CYS A 176 10.36 -15.56 4.92
C CYS A 176 9.49 -16.79 5.17
N HIS A 177 8.46 -17.03 4.38
CA HIS A 177 7.63 -18.24 4.46
C HIS A 177 8.30 -19.37 3.67
N ASP A 178 9.37 -19.92 4.24
CA ASP A 178 10.29 -20.91 3.65
C ASP A 178 10.33 -22.23 4.45
N GLY A 179 9.40 -22.42 5.38
CA GLY A 179 9.32 -23.59 6.25
C GLY A 179 10.33 -23.57 7.41
N VAL A 180 11.23 -22.59 7.46
CA VAL A 180 12.25 -22.43 8.51
C VAL A 180 11.99 -21.19 9.35
N THR A 181 11.81 -20.05 8.70
CA THR A 181 11.58 -18.74 9.31
C THR A 181 10.10 -18.52 9.61
N ALA A 182 9.23 -18.89 8.68
CA ALA A 182 7.78 -18.89 8.83
C ALA A 182 7.15 -20.04 8.03
N ASP A 183 5.89 -20.35 8.33
CA ASP A 183 5.15 -21.46 7.72
C ASP A 183 4.98 -21.26 6.21
N GLU A 184 5.47 -22.20 5.40
CA GLU A 184 5.34 -22.16 3.93
C GLU A 184 4.13 -22.95 3.41
N ALA A 185 3.38 -23.59 4.31
CA ALA A 185 2.19 -24.33 3.92
C ALA A 185 1.21 -23.40 3.20
N CYS A 186 0.64 -23.86 2.09
CA CYS A 186 -0.20 -23.00 1.25
C CYS A 186 -1.41 -22.47 2.02
N ASP A 187 -1.95 -23.26 2.95
CA ASP A 187 -3.08 -22.93 3.81
C ASP A 187 -2.74 -21.97 4.96
N ALA A 188 -1.46 -21.73 5.23
CA ALA A 188 -1.03 -20.66 6.14
C ALA A 188 -1.44 -19.28 5.61
N CYS A 189 -1.53 -19.13 4.29
CA CYS A 189 -1.92 -17.90 3.61
C CYS A 189 -3.23 -18.03 2.83
N HIS A 190 -3.58 -19.21 2.31
CA HIS A 190 -4.75 -19.42 1.45
C HIS A 190 -5.84 -20.25 2.12
N THR A 191 -7.03 -19.68 2.30
CA THR A 191 -8.15 -20.36 2.97
C THR A 191 -8.97 -21.26 2.04
N GLU A 192 -8.82 -21.15 0.71
CA GLU A 192 -9.68 -21.86 -0.27
C GLU A 192 -8.93 -22.44 -1.48
N LYS A 193 -7.60 -22.28 -1.60
CA LYS A 193 -6.81 -22.87 -2.69
C LYS A 193 -6.19 -24.20 -2.29
N GLY A 194 -6.72 -25.29 -2.85
CA GLY A 194 -6.08 -26.60 -2.80
C GLY A 194 -4.85 -26.67 -3.71
N ILE A 195 -3.95 -27.63 -3.44
CA ILE A 195 -2.79 -27.95 -4.29
C ILE A 195 -3.17 -29.16 -5.17
N PRO A 196 -3.54 -28.98 -6.45
CA PRO A 196 -3.75 -30.12 -7.33
C PRO A 196 -2.41 -30.84 -7.59
N ALA A 197 -2.47 -32.13 -7.97
CA ALA A 197 -1.27 -32.96 -8.14
C ALA A 197 -0.21 -32.39 -9.11
N ASN A 198 -0.60 -31.55 -10.07
CA ASN A 198 0.30 -30.87 -10.99
C ASN A 198 1.01 -29.63 -10.41
N HIS A 199 0.78 -29.30 -9.12
CA HIS A 199 1.41 -28.19 -8.39
C HIS A 199 2.48 -28.69 -7.39
N GLN A 200 2.88 -29.96 -7.49
CA GLN A 200 3.89 -30.58 -6.62
C GLN A 200 5.30 -30.54 -7.21
N GLU A 201 5.47 -29.95 -8.39
CA GLU A 201 6.79 -29.79 -9.01
C GLU A 201 7.64 -28.79 -8.21
N PRO A 202 8.92 -29.07 -7.91
CA PRO A 202 9.75 -28.23 -7.04
C PRO A 202 9.92 -26.78 -7.51
N THR A 203 9.83 -26.51 -8.82
CA THR A 203 9.96 -25.15 -9.39
C THR A 203 8.62 -24.44 -9.55
N PHE A 204 7.50 -25.12 -9.25
CA PHE A 204 6.17 -24.61 -9.55
C PHE A 204 5.93 -23.23 -8.95
N ILE A 205 6.36 -22.96 -7.71
CA ILE A 205 6.21 -21.66 -7.05
C ILE A 205 6.89 -20.53 -7.84
N VAL A 206 8.09 -20.79 -8.37
CA VAL A 206 8.87 -19.80 -9.13
C VAL A 206 8.22 -19.60 -10.50
N ASP A 207 7.94 -20.70 -11.21
CA ASP A 207 7.34 -20.68 -12.54
C ASP A 207 5.92 -20.09 -12.52
N HIS A 208 5.14 -20.34 -11.46
CA HIS A 208 3.81 -19.78 -11.26
C HIS A 208 3.88 -18.29 -10.92
N ALA A 209 4.82 -17.87 -10.08
CA ALA A 209 5.01 -16.46 -9.75
C ALA A 209 5.44 -15.62 -10.98
N GLU A 210 6.19 -16.20 -11.92
CA GLU A 210 6.54 -15.54 -13.18
C GLU A 210 5.35 -15.50 -14.15
N ARG A 211 4.54 -16.57 -14.21
CA ARG A 211 3.40 -16.68 -15.14
C ARG A 211 2.18 -15.85 -14.76
N GLN A 212 2.08 -15.36 -13.53
CA GLN A 212 0.93 -14.56 -13.07
C GLN A 212 0.73 -13.24 -13.85
N SER A 213 1.79 -12.72 -14.48
CA SER A 213 1.72 -11.53 -15.34
C SER A 213 1.33 -11.84 -16.79
N GLU A 214 1.35 -13.12 -17.18
CA GLU A 214 1.11 -13.56 -18.55
C GLU A 214 -0.26 -14.25 -18.72
N ILE A 215 -0.77 -14.85 -17.64
CA ILE A 215 -1.99 -15.66 -17.65
C ILE A 215 -2.92 -15.17 -16.54
N ASP A 216 -4.18 -14.86 -16.90
CA ASP A 216 -5.20 -14.51 -15.91
C ASP A 216 -5.35 -15.64 -14.89
N CYS A 217 -5.26 -15.29 -13.60
CA CYS A 217 -5.36 -16.20 -12.46
C CYS A 217 -6.59 -17.09 -12.57
N GLN A 218 -7.71 -16.54 -13.08
CA GLN A 218 -8.98 -17.24 -13.21
C GLN A 218 -8.95 -18.34 -14.28
N THR A 219 -7.99 -18.32 -15.21
CA THR A 219 -7.81 -19.40 -16.20
C THR A 219 -7.59 -20.76 -15.53
N CYS A 220 -6.91 -20.78 -14.39
CA CYS A 220 -6.58 -21.99 -13.64
C CYS A 220 -7.28 -22.07 -12.28
N HIS A 221 -7.46 -20.92 -11.61
CA HIS A 221 -7.99 -20.81 -10.25
C HIS A 221 -9.44 -20.31 -10.17
N ALA A 222 -10.13 -20.14 -11.30
CA ALA A 222 -11.58 -19.99 -11.26
C ALA A 222 -12.24 -21.28 -10.76
N TRP A 223 -13.50 -21.14 -10.35
CA TRP A 223 -14.38 -22.26 -10.10
C TRP A 223 -14.47 -23.16 -11.36
N ARG A 224 -13.81 -24.33 -11.33
CA ARG A 224 -13.65 -25.16 -12.52
C ARG A 224 -14.83 -26.13 -12.70
N GLU A 225 -15.35 -26.19 -13.92
CA GLU A 225 -16.53 -26.98 -14.27
C GLU A 225 -16.34 -28.50 -14.12
N ASP A 226 -15.10 -28.98 -14.15
CA ASP A 226 -14.74 -30.40 -14.05
C ASP A 226 -15.13 -31.03 -12.71
N TRP A 227 -14.92 -30.31 -11.61
CA TRP A 227 -15.29 -30.78 -10.27
C TRP A 227 -16.81 -30.69 -10.00
N CYS A 228 -17.49 -29.75 -10.65
CA CYS A 228 -18.88 -29.40 -10.33
C CYS A 228 -19.90 -30.13 -11.22
N ARG A 229 -19.49 -30.54 -12.44
CA ARG A 229 -20.35 -31.23 -13.43
C ARG A 229 -20.97 -32.51 -12.87
N GLU A 230 -20.20 -33.27 -12.10
CA GLU A 230 -20.59 -34.61 -11.66
C GLU A 230 -21.87 -34.63 -10.80
N CYS A 231 -22.12 -33.55 -10.05
CA CYS A 231 -23.34 -33.37 -9.26
C CYS A 231 -24.40 -32.51 -9.96
N HIS A 232 -24.01 -31.47 -10.73
CA HIS A 232 -24.98 -30.62 -11.44
C HIS A 232 -25.69 -31.33 -12.61
N GLU A 233 -25.16 -32.44 -13.11
CA GLU A 233 -25.83 -33.32 -14.07
C GLU A 233 -26.89 -34.22 -13.41
N ARG A 234 -26.89 -34.37 -12.07
CA ARG A 234 -27.81 -35.23 -11.29
C ARG A 234 -28.92 -34.43 -10.58
N ARG A 235 -29.51 -33.43 -11.24
CA ARG A 235 -30.59 -32.61 -10.63
C ARG A 235 -31.95 -33.34 -10.54
N PRO A 236 -32.65 -33.29 -9.39
CA PRO A 236 -34.07 -33.64 -9.32
C PRO A 236 -34.95 -32.58 -10.00
N ARG A 237 -36.01 -33.00 -10.68
CA ARG A 237 -36.94 -32.12 -11.45
C ARG A 237 -37.61 -31.00 -10.65
N SER A 238 -37.54 -31.00 -9.33
CA SER A 238 -38.24 -30.05 -8.44
C SER A 238 -37.52 -28.71 -8.24
N HIS A 239 -36.30 -28.51 -8.76
CA HIS A 239 -35.45 -27.35 -8.45
C HIS A 239 -35.11 -26.48 -9.67
N GLY A 240 -36.16 -26.09 -10.41
CA GLY A 240 -36.10 -25.18 -11.56
C GLY A 240 -37.02 -25.65 -12.69
N THR A 241 -37.57 -24.73 -13.47
CA THR A 241 -38.57 -24.98 -14.54
C THR A 241 -38.05 -25.77 -15.75
N GLY A 242 -36.90 -26.44 -15.61
CA GLY A 242 -36.30 -27.32 -16.61
C GLY A 242 -35.53 -26.59 -17.71
N THR A 243 -35.72 -25.29 -17.89
CA THR A 243 -35.23 -24.55 -19.08
C THR A 243 -33.90 -23.82 -18.89
N ASN A 244 -33.49 -23.48 -17.66
CA ASN A 244 -32.22 -22.78 -17.45
C ASN A 244 -31.44 -23.20 -16.17
N PRO A 245 -30.31 -23.90 -16.30
CA PRO A 245 -29.42 -24.25 -15.18
C PRO A 245 -28.80 -23.05 -14.46
N SER A 246 -28.74 -21.86 -15.06
CA SER A 246 -28.17 -20.67 -14.39
C SER A 246 -29.09 -20.03 -13.35
N GLU A 247 -30.41 -20.21 -13.43
CA GLU A 247 -31.35 -19.55 -12.50
C GLU A 247 -31.21 -20.06 -11.07
N TRP A 248 -31.09 -21.38 -10.91
CA TRP A 248 -30.82 -21.96 -9.59
C TRP A 248 -29.41 -21.58 -9.10
N ARG A 249 -28.39 -21.66 -9.98
CA ARG A 249 -26.99 -21.32 -9.65
C ARG A 249 -26.83 -19.88 -9.16
N ALA A 250 -27.55 -18.94 -9.77
CA ALA A 250 -27.44 -17.52 -9.44
C ALA A 250 -28.12 -17.14 -8.12
N ALA A 251 -29.17 -17.86 -7.74
CA ALA A 251 -30.01 -17.45 -6.61
C ALA A 251 -29.89 -18.36 -5.39
N HIS A 252 -29.39 -19.59 -5.53
CA HIS A 252 -29.44 -20.59 -4.47
C HIS A 252 -28.64 -20.20 -3.22
N ARG A 253 -27.38 -19.76 -3.38
CA ARG A 253 -26.54 -19.28 -2.26
C ARG A 253 -27.23 -18.16 -1.48
N ASP A 254 -27.78 -17.19 -2.19
CA ASP A 254 -28.35 -15.99 -1.57
C ASP A 254 -29.73 -16.28 -0.95
N ILE A 255 -30.52 -17.18 -1.53
CA ILE A 255 -31.78 -17.68 -0.96
C ILE A 255 -31.50 -18.49 0.33
N VAL A 256 -30.46 -19.31 0.33
CA VAL A 256 -30.01 -20.09 1.50
C VAL A 256 -29.44 -19.15 2.57
N ALA A 257 -28.67 -18.14 2.21
CA ALA A 257 -28.16 -17.15 3.17
C ALA A 257 -29.27 -16.30 3.79
N ALA A 258 -30.36 -16.03 3.06
CA ALA A 258 -31.45 -15.15 3.50
C ALA A 258 -32.52 -15.83 4.41
N ARG A 259 -32.54 -17.17 4.51
CA ARG A 259 -33.68 -17.92 5.09
C ARG A 259 -33.46 -18.64 6.43
N SER A 260 -32.40 -18.31 7.19
CA SER A 260 -32.03 -18.84 8.55
C SER A 260 -30.79 -19.79 8.55
N PRO A 261 -30.12 -20.12 9.66
CA PRO A 261 -28.74 -20.62 9.64
C PRO A 261 -28.52 -22.11 9.30
N ARG A 262 -29.55 -22.95 9.15
CA ARG A 262 -29.42 -24.40 8.85
C ARG A 262 -30.38 -24.88 7.75
N ASN A 263 -30.37 -24.18 6.61
CA ASN A 263 -31.39 -24.39 5.58
C ASN A 263 -31.19 -25.62 4.69
N CYS A 264 -30.03 -26.27 4.74
CA CYS A 264 -29.77 -27.49 3.97
C CYS A 264 -30.37 -28.72 4.67
N GLU A 265 -30.33 -28.74 6.00
CA GLU A 265 -30.82 -29.82 6.88
C GLU A 265 -32.35 -29.97 6.86
N VAL A 266 -33.05 -28.95 6.37
CA VAL A 266 -34.51 -28.98 6.17
C VAL A 266 -34.92 -30.05 5.14
N CYS A 267 -34.01 -30.42 4.23
CA CYS A 267 -34.26 -31.38 3.15
C CYS A 267 -33.16 -32.45 2.97
N HIS A 268 -31.95 -32.26 3.51
CA HIS A 268 -30.81 -33.17 3.38
C HIS A 268 -30.25 -33.57 4.74
N GLU A 269 -29.89 -34.84 4.94
CA GLU A 269 -29.32 -35.32 6.21
C GLU A 269 -27.82 -35.02 6.32
N ASP A 270 -27.29 -34.91 7.54
CA ASP A 270 -25.89 -34.60 7.84
C ASP A 270 -24.87 -35.48 7.10
N SER A 271 -25.26 -36.73 6.82
CA SER A 271 -24.46 -37.71 6.06
C SER A 271 -24.09 -37.22 4.66
N PHE A 272 -24.97 -36.44 4.01
CA PHE A 272 -24.73 -35.84 2.71
C PHE A 272 -23.57 -34.83 2.72
N CYS A 273 -23.40 -34.11 3.83
CA CYS A 273 -22.36 -33.08 3.98
C CYS A 273 -21.02 -33.70 4.37
N ILE A 274 -21.06 -34.69 5.27
CA ILE A 274 -19.88 -35.37 5.83
C ILE A 274 -19.18 -36.23 4.76
N GLU A 275 -19.91 -36.73 3.76
CA GLU A 275 -19.36 -37.54 2.67
C GLU A 275 -18.25 -36.83 1.89
N CYS A 276 -18.33 -35.50 1.77
CA CYS A 276 -17.33 -34.70 1.07
C CYS A 276 -16.46 -33.85 2.00
N HIS A 277 -16.99 -33.36 3.11
CA HIS A 277 -16.25 -32.46 4.02
C HIS A 277 -15.50 -33.18 5.14
N GLY A 278 -15.71 -34.49 5.33
CA GLY A 278 -15.11 -35.27 6.42
C GLY A 278 -15.69 -34.98 7.82
N GLU A 279 -16.27 -33.79 8.00
CA GLU A 279 -17.05 -33.35 9.15
C GLU A 279 -18.21 -32.45 8.68
N LEU A 280 -19.20 -32.19 9.54
CA LEU A 280 -20.27 -31.25 9.21
C LEU A 280 -19.68 -29.83 9.21
N PRO A 281 -19.67 -29.11 8.08
CA PRO A 281 -19.07 -27.78 8.04
C PRO A 281 -19.78 -26.86 9.04
N PRO A 282 -19.06 -25.94 9.70
CA PRO A 282 -19.66 -24.96 10.58
C PRO A 282 -20.45 -23.94 9.75
N GLY A 283 -21.64 -24.33 9.28
CA GLY A 283 -22.67 -23.36 8.94
C GLY A 283 -22.97 -22.55 10.20
N ASN A 284 -23.26 -21.25 10.04
CA ASN A 284 -23.51 -20.28 11.12
C ASN A 284 -24.36 -20.87 12.26
N TYR A 285 -23.73 -21.54 13.23
CA TYR A 285 -24.42 -22.28 14.27
C TYR A 285 -24.88 -21.30 15.34
N ASP A 286 -26.20 -21.11 15.43
CA ASP A 286 -26.83 -20.41 16.55
C ASP A 286 -27.35 -21.45 17.56
N PRO A 287 -26.72 -21.59 18.74
CA PRO A 287 -27.14 -22.53 19.78
C PRO A 287 -28.50 -22.18 20.43
N ALA A 288 -29.12 -21.04 20.08
CA ALA A 288 -30.39 -20.58 20.65
C ALA A 288 -31.64 -21.18 19.99
N VAL A 289 -31.50 -21.95 18.89
CA VAL A 289 -32.66 -22.52 18.17
C VAL A 289 -32.95 -23.93 18.66
N GLU A 290 -34.06 -24.10 19.38
CA GLU A 290 -34.53 -25.42 19.86
C GLU A 290 -35.20 -26.21 18.73
N PHE A 291 -34.79 -27.46 18.52
CA PHE A 291 -35.34 -28.35 17.49
C PHE A 291 -36.75 -28.81 17.87
N VAL A 292 -37.73 -28.56 17.00
CA VAL A 292 -39.02 -29.25 17.09
C VAL A 292 -38.84 -30.64 16.48
N ARG A 293 -38.90 -31.68 17.32
CA ARG A 293 -38.90 -33.08 16.88
C ARG A 293 -40.17 -33.44 16.12
#